data_AF-A0A350UQG4-F1
#
_entry.id   AF-A0A350UQG4-F1
#
_cell.length_a   1.000
_cell.length_b   1.000
_cell.length_c   1.000
_cell.angle_alpha   90.00
_cell.angle_beta   90.00
_cell.angle_gamma   90.00
#
_symmetry.space_group_name_H-M   'P 1'
#
loop_
_entity.id
_entity.type
_entity.pdbx_description
1 polymer ?
#
loop_
_entity_poly.entity_id
_entity_poly.type
_entity_poly.pdbx_seq_one_letter_code
_entity_poly.pdbx_strand_id
1 'polypeptide(L)'
;MSDPRPPRVRFRERAELLDFLLEVAAITSETLNLEQLLDNVAAVVRQVIPHELFAILLYSERRQGLRIRYARGHRREVVHNLIIPLGEGITGAAAASGQPVMVGDVRDDQRYLNALDAVRSELAVPMVLHGKLVGVIDLQATTAEAFTPQDRALLQLISSRVGAAIENARLYRRVERQNRTQRTLSLLGQEFSSILQLDALLDRIAKSVKKLINYDAFMVLLLDEREGVLRSRFSLRYDERTQAASMGLDKGITGAAASSRRTVLVGDISKDPRYVESHPGIRSEVAVPLIVQDRVVGVMDLESERVNYFTEDHARTLSLIAPQIAISIENARLYEELAQRERAIQKDLEAAQQLQAIIMPSEGPHIEGLDVGVVLRPARLVSGDLYDFFEYDDEHAMLAFGDSSGKGAAAALYGALFSGLLRSLAPRRRSPALLLKSLNDTLMERQVPARYVTLLVMLWQARDRRFIIANAGSTTPMVCRGGEILYPQAAGVPIGLLEGVSYEETTFEAKPGDLLILYSDGISDQLNEDGEEYSKTRFEVILKDVCELSAQEIANRVLEDCRTFRGTMPVHDDQTLVVLRVA
;
A
#
# COMPACT_ATOMS: atom_id res chain seq x y z
N MET A 1 -4.49 70.80 12.43
CA MET A 1 -3.61 71.29 11.35
C MET A 1 -4.13 70.68 10.05
N SER A 2 -4.69 71.49 9.16
CA SER A 2 -5.26 71.02 7.89
C SER A 2 -4.14 70.68 6.91
N ASP A 3 -4.08 69.43 6.48
CA ASP A 3 -3.25 69.00 5.35
C ASP A 3 -3.73 69.77 4.10
N PRO A 4 -2.88 70.55 3.40
CA PRO A 4 -3.31 71.29 2.21
C PRO A 4 -3.88 70.33 1.17
N ARG A 5 -5.04 70.66 0.60
CA ARG A 5 -5.69 69.85 -0.46
C ARG A 5 -4.70 69.61 -1.61
N PRO A 6 -4.46 68.37 -2.05
CA PRO A 6 -3.59 68.11 -3.19
C PRO A 6 -4.18 68.78 -4.44
N PRO A 7 -3.34 69.37 -5.31
CA PRO A 7 -3.79 70.01 -6.54
C PRO A 7 -4.44 68.98 -7.46
N ARG A 8 -5.55 69.36 -8.12
CA ARG A 8 -6.22 68.48 -9.11
C ARG A 8 -5.26 68.18 -10.26
N VAL A 9 -4.94 66.91 -10.46
CA VAL A 9 -4.12 66.44 -11.58
C VAL A 9 -4.95 66.57 -12.87
N ARG A 10 -4.42 67.27 -13.87
CA ARG A 10 -5.03 67.41 -15.20
C ARG A 10 -4.09 66.81 -16.24
N PHE A 11 -4.47 65.67 -16.80
CA PHE A 11 -3.80 65.08 -17.96
C PHE A 11 -4.13 65.95 -19.19
N ARG A 12 -3.11 66.55 -19.81
CA ARG A 12 -3.27 67.41 -21.00
C ARG A 12 -3.18 66.60 -22.29
N GLU A 13 -2.49 65.46 -22.27
CA GLU A 13 -2.30 64.58 -23.41
C GLU A 13 -2.76 63.15 -23.14
N ARG A 14 -3.16 62.42 -24.19
CA ARG A 14 -3.57 61.01 -24.09
C ARG A 14 -2.41 60.10 -23.62
N ALA A 15 -1.16 60.50 -23.88
CA ALA A 15 0.03 59.79 -23.43
C ALA A 15 0.17 59.81 -21.90
N GLU A 16 0.01 60.96 -21.25
CA GLU A 16 0.13 61.11 -19.79
C GLU A 16 -0.90 60.26 -19.03
N LEU A 17 -2.13 60.14 -19.55
CA LEU A 17 -3.15 59.27 -18.97
C LEU A 17 -2.81 57.79 -19.14
N LEU A 18 -2.24 57.40 -20.27
CA LEU A 18 -1.82 56.02 -20.52
C LEU A 18 -0.64 55.64 -19.61
N ASP A 19 0.35 56.52 -19.46
CA ASP A 19 1.50 56.30 -18.57
C ASP A 19 1.06 56.15 -17.12
N PHE A 20 0.14 57.01 -16.66
CA PHE A 20 -0.46 56.87 -15.33
C PHE A 20 -1.20 55.53 -15.17
N LEU A 21 -2.01 55.13 -16.15
CA LEU A 21 -2.72 53.84 -16.07
C LEU A 21 -1.77 52.63 -16.09
N LEU A 22 -0.63 52.74 -16.78
CA LEU A 22 0.43 51.72 -16.77
C LEU A 22 1.13 51.69 -15.40
N GLU A 23 1.39 52.84 -14.79
CA GLU A 23 1.95 52.94 -13.44
C GLU A 23 1.00 52.34 -12.38
N VAL A 24 -0.30 52.66 -12.45
CA VAL A 24 -1.31 52.03 -11.58
C VAL A 24 -1.33 50.53 -11.79
N ALA A 25 -1.27 50.05 -13.03
CA ALA A 25 -1.24 48.64 -13.33
C ALA A 25 0.03 47.95 -12.78
N ALA A 26 1.19 48.60 -12.85
CA ALA A 26 2.44 48.12 -12.28
C ALA A 26 2.36 48.02 -10.75
N ILE A 27 2.02 49.12 -10.07
CA ILE A 27 1.91 49.20 -8.60
C ILE A 27 0.89 48.19 -8.03
N THR A 28 -0.21 47.96 -8.76
CA THR A 28 -1.24 46.99 -8.35
C THR A 28 -0.90 45.55 -8.70
N SER A 29 0.04 45.30 -9.62
CA SER A 29 0.47 43.96 -10.00
C SER A 29 1.73 43.48 -9.25
N GLU A 30 2.45 44.37 -8.58
CA GLU A 30 3.67 44.06 -7.81
C GLU A 30 3.41 43.27 -6.51
N THR A 31 2.18 43.27 -6.00
CA THR A 31 1.85 42.59 -4.75
C THR A 31 0.64 41.67 -4.89
N LEU A 32 0.80 40.44 -4.39
CA LEU A 32 -0.29 39.47 -4.26
C LEU A 32 -0.93 39.51 -2.86
N ASN A 33 -0.41 40.36 -1.96
CA ASN A 33 -1.02 40.60 -0.66
C ASN A 33 -2.18 41.60 -0.82
N LEU A 34 -3.41 41.14 -0.58
CA LEU A 34 -4.60 41.97 -0.71
C LEU A 34 -4.57 43.23 0.18
N GLU A 35 -4.04 43.16 1.40
CA GLU A 35 -4.03 44.33 2.29
C GLU A 35 -3.13 45.42 1.72
N GLN A 36 -1.89 45.05 1.35
CA GLN A 36 -0.96 45.97 0.68
C GLN A 36 -1.52 46.49 -0.65
N LEU A 37 -2.20 45.64 -1.42
CA LEU A 37 -2.85 46.05 -2.67
C LEU A 37 -3.91 47.14 -2.41
N LEU A 38 -4.78 46.94 -1.43
CA LEU A 38 -5.84 47.91 -1.12
C LEU A 38 -5.26 49.25 -0.62
N ASP A 39 -4.17 49.21 0.16
CA ASP A 39 -3.42 50.40 0.56
C ASP A 39 -2.81 51.15 -0.63
N ASN A 40 -2.16 50.43 -1.55
CA ASN A 40 -1.58 51.00 -2.76
C ASN A 40 -2.65 51.69 -3.62
N VAL A 41 -3.82 51.06 -3.78
CA VAL A 41 -4.95 51.64 -4.52
C VAL A 41 -5.44 52.92 -3.88
N ALA A 42 -5.59 52.94 -2.56
CA ALA A 42 -6.01 54.14 -1.84
C ALA A 42 -5.01 55.30 -2.01
N ALA A 43 -3.70 55.00 -1.99
CA ALA A 43 -2.65 55.97 -2.20
C ALA A 43 -2.71 56.57 -3.61
N VAL A 44 -2.84 55.73 -4.64
CA VAL A 44 -2.99 56.14 -6.04
C VAL A 44 -4.20 57.05 -6.22
N VAL A 45 -5.38 56.64 -5.75
CA VAL A 45 -6.62 57.41 -5.93
C VAL A 45 -6.53 58.77 -5.22
N ARG A 46 -5.86 58.84 -4.07
CA ARG A 46 -5.65 60.10 -3.32
C ARG A 46 -4.78 61.11 -4.07
N GLN A 47 -3.86 60.67 -4.92
CA GLN A 47 -3.01 61.57 -5.70
C GLN A 47 -3.77 62.24 -6.84
N VAL A 48 -4.80 61.58 -7.39
CA VAL A 48 -5.46 62.05 -8.61
C VAL A 48 -6.85 62.64 -8.40
N ILE A 49 -7.62 62.13 -7.43
CA ILE A 49 -8.99 62.59 -7.16
C ILE A 49 -9.05 63.10 -5.71
N PRO A 50 -9.24 64.41 -5.48
CA PRO A 50 -9.43 64.94 -4.14
C PRO A 50 -10.70 64.38 -3.49
N HIS A 51 -10.56 63.75 -2.34
CA HIS A 51 -11.65 63.19 -1.54
C HIS A 51 -11.28 63.25 -0.05
N GLU A 52 -12.29 63.17 0.82
CA GLU A 52 -12.09 63.24 2.27
C GLU A 52 -12.32 61.88 2.94
N LEU A 53 -13.15 61.03 2.34
CA LEU A 53 -13.31 59.64 2.74
C LEU A 53 -13.18 58.70 1.54
N PHE A 54 -12.66 57.51 1.82
CA PHE A 54 -12.36 56.48 0.83
C PHE A 54 -12.73 55.11 1.40
N ALA A 55 -13.40 54.28 0.62
CA ALA A 55 -13.63 52.89 0.97
C ALA A 55 -13.52 51.96 -0.25
N ILE A 56 -13.04 50.73 -0.01
CA ILE A 56 -13.15 49.64 -0.97
C ILE A 56 -14.02 48.56 -0.34
N LEU A 57 -15.16 48.32 -0.98
CA LEU A 57 -16.10 47.29 -0.59
C LEU A 57 -15.95 46.12 -1.53
N LEU A 58 -15.79 44.91 -1.00
CA LEU A 58 -15.74 43.72 -1.84
C LEU A 58 -17.00 42.89 -1.71
N TYR A 59 -17.48 42.38 -2.84
CA TYR A 59 -18.65 41.53 -2.89
C TYR A 59 -18.39 40.16 -2.25
N SER A 60 -19.38 39.65 -1.51
CA SER A 60 -19.38 38.32 -0.90
C SER A 60 -20.63 37.55 -1.31
N GLU A 61 -20.46 36.53 -2.14
CA GLU A 61 -21.56 35.65 -2.55
C GLU A 61 -22.24 34.95 -1.36
N ARG A 62 -21.45 34.48 -0.38
CA ARG A 62 -21.98 33.80 0.83
C ARG A 62 -22.92 34.68 1.65
N ARG A 63 -22.72 36.00 1.65
CA ARG A 63 -23.51 36.96 2.44
C ARG A 63 -24.44 37.81 1.58
N GLN A 64 -24.44 37.60 0.27
CA GLN A 64 -25.21 38.36 -0.72
C GLN A 64 -25.10 39.89 -0.55
N GLY A 65 -23.90 40.41 -0.34
CA GLY A 65 -23.70 41.84 -0.11
C GLY A 65 -22.25 42.31 -0.19
N LEU A 66 -22.08 43.63 -0.26
CA LEU A 66 -20.81 44.34 -0.23
C LEU A 66 -20.32 44.48 1.22
N ARG A 67 -19.04 44.20 1.45
CA ARG A 67 -18.41 44.40 2.75
C ARG A 67 -17.20 45.30 2.63
N ILE A 68 -17.11 46.30 3.49
CA ILE A 68 -15.92 47.16 3.58
C ILE A 68 -14.71 46.27 3.93
N ARG A 69 -13.70 46.33 3.07
CA ARG A 69 -12.42 45.63 3.24
C ARG A 69 -11.27 46.59 3.48
N TYR A 70 -11.44 47.82 3.05
CA TYR A 70 -10.54 48.92 3.29
C TYR A 70 -11.35 50.20 3.48
N ALA A 71 -10.95 51.06 4.41
CA ALA A 71 -11.57 52.36 4.58
C ALA A 71 -10.61 53.36 5.22
N ARG A 72 -10.74 54.63 4.81
CA ARG A 72 -10.05 55.79 5.35
C ARG A 72 -11.08 56.90 5.60
N GLY A 73 -10.98 57.59 6.73
CA GLY A 73 -11.94 58.62 7.15
C GLY A 73 -13.24 58.09 7.81
N HIS A 74 -13.46 56.77 7.80
CA HIS A 74 -14.65 56.12 8.36
C HIS A 74 -14.46 55.70 9.83
N ARG A 75 -15.55 55.68 10.62
CA ARG A 75 -15.52 55.15 12.00
C ARG A 75 -15.29 53.63 12.00
N ARG A 76 -14.43 53.12 12.90
CA ARG A 76 -14.03 51.69 12.96
C ARG A 76 -15.22 50.72 13.09
N GLU A 77 -16.27 51.11 13.81
CA GLU A 77 -17.48 50.30 14.03
C GLU A 77 -18.27 50.06 12.73
N VAL A 78 -18.37 51.08 11.87
CA VAL A 78 -19.04 51.00 10.57
C VAL A 78 -18.27 50.06 9.63
N VAL A 79 -16.93 50.12 9.65
CA VAL A 79 -16.06 49.30 8.80
C VAL A 79 -16.17 47.80 9.07
N HIS A 80 -16.41 47.38 10.32
CA HIS A 80 -16.40 45.96 10.69
C HIS A 80 -17.75 45.26 10.52
N ASN A 81 -18.86 45.99 10.68
CA ASN A 81 -20.19 45.40 10.83
C ASN A 81 -21.12 45.67 9.63
N LEU A 82 -20.83 46.66 8.78
CA LEU A 82 -21.71 47.03 7.68
C LEU A 82 -21.61 46.03 6.52
N ILE A 83 -22.76 45.45 6.14
CA ILE A 83 -22.96 44.72 4.90
C ILE A 83 -24.02 45.49 4.12
N ILE A 84 -23.69 45.89 2.89
CA ILE A 84 -24.60 46.65 2.03
C ILE A 84 -25.17 45.68 0.97
N PRO A 85 -26.48 45.38 1.00
CA PRO A 85 -27.13 44.59 -0.04
C PRO A 85 -27.00 45.25 -1.43
N LEU A 86 -27.13 44.45 -2.48
CA LEU A 86 -27.16 44.99 -3.84
C LEU A 86 -28.43 45.83 -4.03
N GLY A 87 -28.26 47.04 -4.58
CA GLY A 87 -29.35 48.00 -4.78
C GLY A 87 -29.61 48.94 -3.61
N GLU A 88 -29.05 48.69 -2.43
CA GLU A 88 -29.17 49.57 -1.25
C GLU A 88 -27.99 50.54 -1.16
N GLY A 89 -28.23 51.80 -0.79
CA GLY A 89 -27.15 52.78 -0.78
C GLY A 89 -26.71 53.22 -2.18
N ILE A 90 -25.89 54.26 -2.23
CA ILE A 90 -25.24 54.69 -3.47
C ILE A 90 -24.26 53.60 -3.96
N THR A 91 -23.50 53.00 -3.04
CA THR A 91 -22.57 51.89 -3.33
C THR A 91 -23.28 50.60 -3.77
N GLY A 92 -24.40 50.21 -3.15
CA GLY A 92 -25.16 49.04 -3.61
C GLY A 92 -25.89 49.28 -4.92
N ALA A 93 -26.34 50.51 -5.20
CA ALA A 93 -26.89 50.89 -6.51
C ALA A 93 -25.84 50.81 -7.63
N ALA A 94 -24.61 51.25 -7.36
CA ALA A 94 -23.48 51.10 -8.29
C ALA A 94 -23.15 49.61 -8.53
N ALA A 95 -23.16 48.80 -7.47
CA ALA A 95 -22.94 47.36 -7.58
C ALA A 95 -24.03 46.62 -8.37
N ALA A 96 -25.30 46.97 -8.17
CA ALA A 96 -26.43 46.33 -8.85
C ALA A 96 -26.51 46.72 -10.34
N SER A 97 -26.25 47.98 -10.66
CA SER A 97 -26.26 48.47 -12.04
C SER A 97 -25.00 48.10 -12.83
N GLY A 98 -23.88 47.84 -12.15
CA GLY A 98 -22.57 47.69 -12.79
C GLY A 98 -22.06 48.98 -13.43
N GLN A 99 -22.68 50.13 -13.14
CA GLN A 99 -22.32 51.44 -13.66
C GLN A 99 -21.90 52.40 -12.53
N PRO A 100 -21.00 53.37 -12.80
CA PRO A 100 -20.67 54.43 -11.87
C PRO A 100 -21.90 55.25 -11.44
N VAL A 101 -22.03 55.51 -10.14
CA VAL A 101 -23.05 56.39 -9.58
C VAL A 101 -22.35 57.59 -8.94
N MET A 102 -22.71 58.80 -9.39
CA MET A 102 -22.14 60.05 -8.90
C MET A 102 -23.27 60.95 -8.43
N VAL A 103 -23.21 61.38 -7.17
CA VAL A 103 -24.25 62.18 -6.53
C VAL A 103 -23.64 63.50 -6.05
N GLY A 104 -24.18 64.62 -6.55
CA GLY A 104 -23.72 65.98 -6.27
C GLY A 104 -24.04 66.45 -4.86
N ASP A 105 -25.25 66.15 -4.36
CA ASP A 105 -25.63 66.28 -2.96
C ASP A 105 -26.39 65.03 -2.47
N VAL A 106 -25.80 64.27 -1.55
CA VAL A 106 -26.38 63.02 -1.03
C VAL A 106 -27.66 63.23 -0.23
N ARG A 107 -27.92 64.44 0.25
CA ARG A 107 -29.18 64.78 0.94
C ARG A 107 -30.39 64.75 0.01
N ASP A 108 -30.15 64.95 -1.28
CA ASP A 108 -31.19 64.97 -2.30
C ASP A 108 -31.44 63.57 -2.87
N ASP A 109 -30.64 62.56 -2.50
CA ASP A 109 -30.75 61.18 -2.96
C ASP A 109 -31.34 60.26 -1.88
N GLN A 110 -32.56 59.76 -2.13
CA GLN A 110 -33.28 58.88 -1.21
C GLN A 110 -32.58 57.54 -0.94
N ARG A 111 -31.61 57.15 -1.79
CA ARG A 111 -30.82 55.92 -1.62
C ARG A 111 -29.69 56.11 -0.63
N TYR A 112 -29.34 57.33 -0.23
CA TYR A 112 -28.18 57.58 0.61
C TYR A 112 -28.30 56.90 1.97
N LEU A 113 -27.35 56.01 2.28
CA LEU A 113 -27.22 55.40 3.60
C LEU A 113 -26.31 56.28 4.45
N ASN A 114 -26.92 57.03 5.36
CA ASN A 114 -26.19 57.98 6.20
C ASN A 114 -25.28 57.24 7.21
N ALA A 115 -23.99 57.16 6.88
CA ALA A 115 -22.95 56.67 7.78
C ALA A 115 -22.24 57.81 8.54
N LEU A 116 -22.25 59.04 7.98
CA LEU A 116 -21.65 60.25 8.54
C LEU A 116 -22.39 61.50 8.04
N ASP A 117 -22.96 62.27 8.96
CA ASP A 117 -23.78 63.46 8.67
C ASP A 117 -23.06 64.59 7.89
N ALA A 118 -21.73 64.54 7.88
CA ALA A 118 -20.89 65.54 7.22
C ALA A 118 -20.75 65.31 5.70
N VAL A 119 -21.05 64.11 5.19
CA VAL A 119 -20.90 63.80 3.76
C VAL A 119 -21.93 64.59 2.96
N ARG A 120 -21.48 65.19 1.86
CA ARG A 120 -22.31 65.97 0.94
C ARG A 120 -22.29 65.40 -0.46
N SER A 121 -21.19 64.88 -0.97
CA SER A 121 -21.17 64.26 -2.30
C SER A 121 -20.52 62.88 -2.26
N GLU A 122 -20.96 61.97 -3.12
CA GLU A 122 -20.50 60.58 -3.18
C GLU A 122 -20.28 60.14 -4.64
N LEU A 123 -19.18 59.42 -4.88
CA LEU A 123 -18.86 58.80 -6.15
C LEU A 123 -18.53 57.33 -5.90
N ALA A 124 -19.47 56.46 -6.27
CA ALA A 124 -19.35 55.01 -6.16
C ALA A 124 -19.11 54.40 -7.55
N VAL A 125 -18.02 53.66 -7.69
CA VAL A 125 -17.63 53.04 -8.97
C VAL A 125 -17.46 51.53 -8.80
N PRO A 126 -18.21 50.71 -9.56
CA PRO A 126 -18.11 49.27 -9.45
C PRO A 126 -16.85 48.75 -10.13
N MET A 127 -16.21 47.78 -9.48
CA MET A 127 -15.13 46.97 -10.04
C MET A 127 -15.77 45.72 -10.66
N VAL A 128 -15.93 45.73 -11.98
CA VAL A 128 -16.51 44.62 -12.75
C VAL A 128 -15.44 43.98 -13.62
N LEU A 129 -15.29 42.66 -13.51
CA LEU A 129 -14.34 41.86 -14.29
C LEU A 129 -15.09 40.71 -14.98
N HIS A 130 -15.00 40.64 -16.31
CA HIS A 130 -15.70 39.62 -17.12
C HIS A 130 -17.21 39.51 -16.81
N GLY A 131 -17.87 40.64 -16.59
CA GLY A 131 -19.31 40.69 -16.23
C GLY A 131 -19.65 40.30 -14.79
N LYS A 132 -18.64 40.01 -13.94
CA LYS A 132 -18.84 39.71 -12.51
C LYS A 132 -18.41 40.88 -11.64
N LEU A 133 -19.22 41.19 -10.63
CA LEU A 133 -18.91 42.21 -9.63
C LEU A 133 -17.84 41.70 -8.65
N VAL A 134 -16.68 42.35 -8.65
CA VAL A 134 -15.61 42.12 -7.66
C VAL A 134 -15.87 42.94 -6.38
N GLY A 135 -16.37 44.17 -6.54
CA GLY A 135 -16.61 45.11 -5.46
C GLY A 135 -16.93 46.52 -5.96
N VAL A 136 -16.84 47.51 -5.08
CA VAL A 136 -17.08 48.94 -5.34
C VAL A 136 -15.98 49.77 -4.68
N ILE A 137 -15.45 50.76 -5.40
CA ILE A 137 -14.63 51.83 -4.83
C ILE A 137 -15.56 53.02 -4.56
N ASP A 138 -15.50 53.55 -3.35
CA ASP A 138 -16.36 54.61 -2.88
C ASP A 138 -15.53 55.82 -2.42
N LEU A 139 -15.84 57.00 -2.98
CA LEU A 139 -15.25 58.28 -2.63
C LEU A 139 -16.32 59.21 -2.07
N GLN A 140 -16.03 59.87 -0.96
CA GLN A 140 -16.96 60.83 -0.35
C GLN A 140 -16.25 62.14 0.00
N ALA A 141 -17.01 63.24 -0.03
CA ALA A 141 -16.54 64.57 0.37
C ALA A 141 -17.61 65.31 1.18
N THR A 142 -17.18 66.21 2.07
CA THR A 142 -18.07 67.02 2.91
C THR A 142 -18.58 68.30 2.21
N THR A 143 -18.21 68.51 0.95
CA THR A 143 -18.70 69.61 0.10
C THR A 143 -19.59 69.07 -1.02
N ALA A 144 -20.70 69.75 -1.32
CA ALA A 144 -21.54 69.40 -2.47
C ALA A 144 -20.78 69.61 -3.79
N GLU A 145 -21.13 68.85 -4.82
CA GLU A 145 -20.56 68.91 -6.18
C GLU A 145 -19.03 68.74 -6.21
N ALA A 146 -18.46 67.93 -5.30
CA ALA A 146 -17.01 67.78 -5.21
C ALA A 146 -16.40 66.99 -6.39
N PHE A 147 -17.18 66.10 -7.01
CA PHE A 147 -16.73 65.19 -8.07
C PHE A 147 -17.22 65.62 -9.45
N THR A 148 -16.35 65.48 -10.45
CA THR A 148 -16.62 65.87 -11.84
C THR A 148 -16.80 64.65 -12.75
N PRO A 149 -17.38 64.82 -13.96
CA PRO A 149 -17.43 63.75 -14.95
C PRO A 149 -16.05 63.16 -15.31
N GLN A 150 -14.98 63.97 -15.24
CA GLN A 150 -13.60 63.53 -15.42
C GLN A 150 -13.14 62.65 -14.27
N ASP A 151 -13.46 63.00 -13.02
CA ASP A 151 -13.14 62.17 -11.83
C ASP A 151 -13.85 60.81 -11.93
N ARG A 152 -15.11 60.80 -12.36
CA ARG A 152 -15.87 59.57 -12.62
C ARG A 152 -15.19 58.69 -13.68
N ALA A 153 -14.80 59.26 -14.81
CA ALA A 153 -14.14 58.52 -15.89
C ALA A 153 -12.77 57.97 -15.44
N LEU A 154 -11.98 58.77 -14.72
CA LEU A 154 -10.68 58.36 -14.20
C LEU A 154 -10.81 57.23 -13.16
N LEU A 155 -11.73 57.37 -12.20
CA LEU A 155 -11.97 56.34 -11.20
C LEU A 155 -12.51 55.06 -11.84
N GLN A 156 -13.31 55.14 -12.89
CA GLN A 156 -13.77 53.97 -13.66
C GLN A 156 -12.61 53.22 -14.32
N LEU A 157 -11.65 53.95 -14.90
CA LEU A 157 -10.44 53.35 -15.49
C LEU A 157 -9.59 52.66 -14.41
N ILE A 158 -9.36 53.33 -13.28
CA ILE A 158 -8.63 52.74 -12.13
C ILE A 158 -9.36 51.50 -11.62
N SER A 159 -10.67 51.58 -11.39
CA SER A 159 -11.50 50.49 -10.84
C SER A 159 -11.46 49.23 -11.70
N SER A 160 -11.39 49.36 -13.03
CA SER A 160 -11.28 48.22 -13.94
C SER A 160 -9.96 47.44 -13.74
N ARG A 161 -8.85 48.15 -13.53
CA ARG A 161 -7.52 47.56 -13.29
C ARG A 161 -7.41 46.98 -11.87
N VAL A 162 -7.92 47.71 -10.88
CA VAL A 162 -7.95 47.27 -9.48
C VAL A 162 -8.80 46.01 -9.32
N GLY A 163 -9.94 45.93 -10.00
CA GLY A 163 -10.79 44.73 -10.00
C GLY A 163 -10.02 43.47 -10.44
N ALA A 164 -9.20 43.58 -11.49
CA ALA A 164 -8.35 42.49 -11.96
C ALA A 164 -7.27 42.10 -10.94
N ALA A 165 -6.56 43.08 -10.36
CA ALA A 165 -5.53 42.82 -9.35
C ALA A 165 -6.09 42.17 -8.07
N ILE A 166 -7.26 42.62 -7.60
CA ILE A 166 -7.93 42.05 -6.42
C ILE A 166 -8.35 40.61 -6.66
N GLU A 167 -8.88 40.30 -7.84
CA GLU A 167 -9.26 38.93 -8.20
C GLU A 167 -8.04 38.01 -8.28
N ASN A 168 -6.95 38.47 -8.88
CA ASN A 168 -5.68 37.75 -8.92
C ASN A 168 -5.13 37.44 -7.51
N ALA A 169 -5.11 38.44 -6.61
CA ALA A 169 -4.68 38.26 -5.22
C ALA A 169 -5.60 37.30 -4.42
N ARG A 170 -6.90 37.25 -4.74
CA ARG A 170 -7.85 36.29 -4.15
C ARG A 170 -7.64 34.87 -4.66
N LEU A 171 -7.47 34.71 -5.97
CA LEU A 171 -7.20 33.42 -6.59
C LEU A 171 -5.89 32.83 -6.09
N TYR A 172 -4.82 33.63 -6.03
CA TYR A 172 -3.52 33.19 -5.51
C TYR A 172 -3.63 32.66 -4.08
N ARG A 173 -4.27 33.41 -3.17
CA ARG A 173 -4.45 32.95 -1.78
C ARG A 173 -5.32 31.69 -1.67
N ARG A 174 -6.30 31.51 -2.56
CA ARG A 174 -7.10 30.29 -2.61
C ARG A 174 -6.23 29.09 -3.00
N VAL A 175 -5.45 29.23 -4.07
CA VAL A 175 -4.51 28.20 -4.55
C VAL A 175 -3.47 27.88 -3.47
N GLU A 176 -2.89 28.90 -2.83
CA GLU A 176 -1.89 28.71 -1.77
C GLU A 176 -2.49 27.96 -0.57
N ARG A 177 -3.71 28.30 -0.15
CA ARG A 177 -4.41 27.59 0.93
C ARG A 177 -4.71 26.14 0.56
N GLN A 178 -5.13 25.89 -0.68
CA GLN A 178 -5.35 24.53 -1.19
C GLN A 178 -4.04 23.73 -1.19
N ASN A 179 -2.95 24.30 -1.72
CA ASN A 179 -1.63 23.67 -1.73
C ASN A 179 -1.11 23.35 -0.33
N ARG A 180 -1.28 24.27 0.63
CA ARG A 180 -0.92 24.03 2.04
C ARG A 180 -1.70 22.85 2.62
N THR A 181 -3.01 22.81 2.38
CA THR A 181 -3.88 21.72 2.86
C THR A 181 -3.46 20.39 2.25
N GLN A 182 -3.22 20.33 0.94
CA GLN A 182 -2.81 19.12 0.25
C GLN A 182 -1.43 18.62 0.73
N ARG A 183 -0.48 19.52 1.00
CA ARG A 183 0.82 19.16 1.57
C ARG A 183 0.66 18.51 2.94
N THR A 184 -0.16 19.08 3.82
CA THR A 184 -0.43 18.50 5.15
C THR A 184 -1.07 17.12 5.04
N LEU A 185 -2.07 16.95 4.17
CA LEU A 185 -2.72 15.64 3.94
C LEU A 185 -1.73 14.60 3.38
N SER A 186 -0.87 15.01 2.45
CA SER A 186 0.16 14.13 1.88
C SER A 186 1.19 13.67 2.91
N LEU A 187 1.67 14.59 3.77
CA LEU A 187 2.61 14.26 4.85
C LEU A 187 2.00 13.25 5.85
N LEU A 188 0.74 13.45 6.25
CA LEU A 188 0.02 12.50 7.10
C LEU A 188 -0.19 11.14 6.40
N GLY A 189 -0.53 11.16 5.11
CA GLY A 189 -0.68 9.94 4.32
C GLY A 189 0.62 9.13 4.19
N GLN A 190 1.76 9.81 3.97
CA GLN A 190 3.08 9.17 3.93
C GLN A 190 3.47 8.59 5.29
N GLU A 191 3.23 9.34 6.36
CA GLU A 191 3.49 8.90 7.72
C GLU A 191 2.70 7.63 8.05
N PHE A 192 1.39 7.62 7.81
CA PHE A 192 0.55 6.47 8.07
C PHE A 192 0.91 5.26 7.19
N SER A 193 1.18 5.49 5.91
CA SER A 193 1.53 4.41 4.98
C SER A 193 2.86 3.72 5.29
N SER A 194 3.76 4.37 6.04
CA SER A 194 5.03 3.77 6.47
C SER A 194 4.87 2.75 7.61
N ILE A 195 3.70 2.70 8.26
CA ILE A 195 3.45 1.85 9.43
C ILE A 195 2.64 0.63 8.99
N LEU A 196 3.33 -0.51 8.88
CA LEU A 196 2.72 -1.77 8.42
C LEU A 196 1.98 -2.54 9.54
N GLN A 197 2.31 -2.27 10.80
CA GLN A 197 1.65 -2.91 11.94
C GLN A 197 0.37 -2.15 12.29
N LEU A 198 -0.78 -2.83 12.16
CA LEU A 198 -2.10 -2.21 12.33
C LEU A 198 -2.26 -1.53 13.70
N ASP A 199 -1.86 -2.16 14.80
CA ASP A 199 -1.99 -1.58 16.14
C ASP A 199 -1.17 -0.28 16.30
N ALA A 200 0.07 -0.28 15.79
CA ALA A 200 0.94 0.90 15.82
C ALA A 200 0.39 2.03 14.94
N LEU A 201 -0.19 1.67 13.79
CA LEU A 201 -0.83 2.62 12.88
C LEU A 201 -2.05 3.27 13.55
N LEU A 202 -2.94 2.48 14.15
CA LEU A 202 -4.15 2.98 14.81
C LEU A 202 -3.80 3.90 16.00
N ASP A 203 -2.78 3.55 16.78
CA ASP A 203 -2.26 4.42 17.85
C ASP A 203 -1.72 5.75 17.29
N ARG A 204 -0.98 5.71 16.18
CA ARG A 204 -0.47 6.92 15.54
C ARG A 204 -1.58 7.81 14.99
N ILE A 205 -2.60 7.21 14.36
CA ILE A 205 -3.78 7.92 13.87
C ILE A 205 -4.48 8.61 15.04
N ALA A 206 -4.76 7.90 16.13
CA ALA A 206 -5.41 8.46 17.30
C ALA A 206 -4.68 9.70 17.84
N LYS A 207 -3.34 9.61 17.99
CA LYS A 207 -2.49 10.73 18.44
C LYS A 207 -2.47 11.90 17.45
N SER A 208 -2.43 11.63 16.15
CA SER A 208 -2.46 12.67 15.12
C SER A 208 -3.82 13.37 15.05
N VAL A 209 -4.92 12.62 15.16
CA VAL A 209 -6.28 13.18 15.21
C VAL A 209 -6.48 14.02 16.47
N LYS A 210 -5.99 13.57 17.64
CA LYS A 210 -6.07 14.30 18.92
C LYS A 210 -5.45 15.70 18.84
N LYS A 211 -4.37 15.85 18.07
CA LYS A 211 -3.71 17.15 17.84
C LYS A 211 -4.53 18.09 16.97
N LEU A 212 -5.39 17.55 16.09
CA LEU A 212 -6.26 18.34 15.22
C LEU A 212 -7.56 18.70 15.95
N ILE A 213 -8.16 17.73 16.62
CA ILE A 213 -9.44 17.84 17.29
C ILE A 213 -9.33 17.03 18.59
N ASN A 214 -9.51 17.71 19.73
CA ASN A 214 -9.53 17.01 21.00
C ASN A 214 -10.81 16.14 21.11
N TYR A 215 -10.76 15.06 21.88
CA TYR A 215 -11.87 14.12 22.07
C TYR A 215 -11.76 13.46 23.45
N ASP A 216 -12.85 12.92 23.99
CA ASP A 216 -12.84 12.20 25.27
C ASP A 216 -12.73 10.68 25.06
N ALA A 217 -13.29 10.18 23.95
CA ALA A 217 -13.04 8.83 23.45
C ALA A 217 -12.81 8.81 21.92
N PHE A 218 -12.06 7.81 21.46
CA PHE A 218 -11.74 7.59 20.05
C PHE A 218 -11.77 6.11 19.73
N MET A 219 -12.47 5.75 18.66
CA MET A 219 -12.62 4.37 18.23
C MET A 219 -12.33 4.23 16.73
N VAL A 220 -11.77 3.08 16.35
CA VAL A 220 -11.73 2.62 14.97
C VAL A 220 -12.32 1.22 14.94
N LEU A 221 -13.44 1.10 14.21
CA LEU A 221 -14.11 -0.16 13.97
C LEU A 221 -13.87 -0.57 12.51
N LEU A 222 -13.44 -1.80 12.28
CA LEU A 222 -13.27 -2.33 10.93
C LEU A 222 -14.48 -3.18 10.55
N LEU A 223 -14.91 -3.06 9.30
CA LEU A 223 -16.05 -3.82 8.79
C LEU A 223 -15.62 -5.25 8.48
N ASP A 224 -16.29 -6.21 9.12
CA ASP A 224 -16.31 -7.59 8.67
C ASP A 224 -17.46 -7.77 7.68
N GLU A 225 -17.13 -7.84 6.40
CA GLU A 225 -18.12 -7.96 5.32
C GLU A 225 -18.86 -9.30 5.34
N ARG A 226 -18.27 -10.36 5.90
CA ARG A 226 -18.89 -11.69 5.94
C ARG A 226 -20.02 -11.75 6.96
N GLU A 227 -19.80 -11.11 8.10
CA GLU A 227 -20.75 -11.11 9.22
C GLU A 227 -21.62 -9.84 9.26
N GLY A 228 -21.28 -8.80 8.50
CA GLY A 228 -22.02 -7.55 8.49
C GLY A 228 -21.89 -6.75 9.80
N VAL A 229 -20.74 -6.89 10.48
CA VAL A 229 -20.48 -6.28 11.79
C VAL A 229 -19.25 -5.38 11.76
N LEU A 230 -19.34 -4.26 12.45
CA LEU A 230 -18.22 -3.38 12.78
C LEU A 230 -17.51 -3.92 14.02
N ARG A 231 -16.33 -4.51 13.81
CA ARG A 231 -15.47 -5.03 14.88
C ARG A 231 -14.60 -3.91 15.42
N SER A 232 -14.71 -3.62 16.71
CA SER A 232 -13.79 -2.70 17.39
C SER A 232 -12.36 -3.27 17.32
N ARG A 233 -11.47 -2.58 16.59
CA ARG A 233 -10.04 -2.91 16.54
C ARG A 233 -9.23 -1.97 17.41
N PHE A 234 -9.72 -0.75 17.61
CA PHE A 234 -9.07 0.23 18.45
C PHE A 234 -10.10 1.05 19.20
N SER A 235 -9.91 1.19 20.51
CA SER A 235 -10.69 2.08 21.37
C SER A 235 -9.77 2.73 22.40
N LEU A 236 -9.99 4.02 22.64
CA LEU A 236 -9.34 4.82 23.67
C LEU A 236 -10.37 5.61 24.46
N ARG A 237 -10.17 5.69 25.77
CA ARG A 237 -10.88 6.59 26.68
C ARG A 237 -9.86 7.29 27.55
N TYR A 238 -9.84 8.63 27.56
CA TYR A 238 -8.83 9.42 28.29
C TYR A 238 -7.39 8.92 28.10
N ASP A 239 -7.05 8.59 26.85
CA ASP A 239 -5.73 8.07 26.44
C ASP A 239 -5.39 6.65 26.99
N GLU A 240 -6.34 5.96 27.61
CA GLU A 240 -6.23 4.55 28.03
C GLU A 240 -6.93 3.61 27.05
N ARG A 241 -6.32 2.43 26.79
CA ARG A 241 -6.89 1.40 25.92
C ARG A 241 -8.10 0.75 26.58
N THR A 242 -9.24 0.78 25.88
CA THR A 242 -10.46 0.09 26.31
C THR A 242 -10.86 -0.98 25.28
N GLN A 243 -11.76 -1.88 25.68
CA GLN A 243 -12.34 -2.87 24.79
C GLN A 243 -13.80 -2.50 24.51
N ALA A 244 -14.06 -1.94 23.32
CA ALA A 244 -15.43 -1.67 22.87
C ALA A 244 -16.05 -2.92 22.23
N ALA A 245 -17.36 -3.07 22.35
CA ALA A 245 -18.10 -4.17 21.75
C ALA A 245 -18.15 -4.06 20.22
N SER A 246 -18.34 -5.19 19.54
CA SER A 246 -18.64 -5.21 18.10
C SER A 246 -20.11 -4.83 17.88
N MET A 247 -20.40 -4.09 16.82
CA MET A 247 -21.73 -3.56 16.52
C MET A 247 -22.21 -4.00 15.15
N GLY A 248 -23.51 -4.30 15.01
CA GLY A 248 -24.12 -4.52 13.70
C GLY A 248 -24.14 -3.23 12.87
N LEU A 249 -24.12 -3.34 11.55
CA LEU A 249 -24.23 -2.19 10.63
C LEU A 249 -25.53 -1.38 10.81
N ASP A 250 -26.59 -2.01 11.31
CA ASP A 250 -27.90 -1.42 11.59
C ASP A 250 -27.97 -0.65 12.91
N LYS A 251 -26.89 -0.65 13.70
CA LYS A 251 -26.86 -0.10 15.06
C LYS A 251 -25.80 0.98 15.23
N GLY A 252 -26.09 1.93 16.12
CA GLY A 252 -25.15 2.99 16.48
C GLY A 252 -25.06 4.09 15.42
N ILE A 253 -24.45 5.21 15.82
CA ILE A 253 -24.10 6.29 14.89
C ILE A 253 -23.00 5.81 13.92
N THR A 254 -22.09 4.96 14.40
CA THR A 254 -21.07 4.32 13.57
C THR A 254 -21.66 3.44 12.46
N GLY A 255 -22.68 2.63 12.75
CA GLY A 255 -23.39 1.85 11.74
C GLY A 255 -24.07 2.74 10.70
N ALA A 256 -24.74 3.81 11.15
CA ALA A 256 -25.34 4.79 10.24
C ALA A 256 -24.32 5.48 9.32
N ALA A 257 -23.12 5.79 9.81
CA ALA A 257 -22.03 6.34 9.00
C ALA A 257 -21.53 5.32 7.95
N ALA A 258 -21.34 4.06 8.34
CA ALA A 258 -20.95 2.98 7.44
C ALA A 258 -22.00 2.75 6.33
N SER A 259 -23.28 2.62 6.69
CA SER A 259 -24.36 2.37 5.72
C SER A 259 -24.62 3.55 4.80
N SER A 260 -24.58 4.77 5.31
CA SER A 260 -24.83 5.98 4.51
C SER A 260 -23.62 6.42 3.67
N ARG A 261 -22.42 5.90 3.98
CA ARG A 261 -21.13 6.34 3.40
C ARG A 261 -20.90 7.84 3.54
N ARG A 262 -21.45 8.44 4.59
CA ARG A 262 -21.32 9.86 4.90
C ARG A 262 -20.94 10.03 6.36
N THR A 263 -20.16 11.07 6.64
CA THR A 263 -19.87 11.50 8.00
C THR A 263 -21.16 11.88 8.71
N VAL A 264 -21.38 11.34 9.90
CA VAL A 264 -22.55 11.60 10.73
C VAL A 264 -22.10 12.39 11.96
N LEU A 265 -22.62 13.61 12.10
CA LEU A 265 -22.35 14.50 13.23
C LEU A 265 -23.59 14.56 14.12
N VAL A 266 -23.45 14.19 15.39
CA VAL A 266 -24.53 14.21 16.38
C VAL A 266 -24.16 15.15 17.52
N GLY A 267 -24.84 16.30 17.58
CA GLY A 267 -24.59 17.31 18.61
C GLY A 267 -25.10 16.92 20.00
N ASP A 268 -26.15 16.11 20.09
CA ASP A 268 -26.69 15.60 21.36
C ASP A 268 -27.19 14.16 21.17
N ILE A 269 -26.36 13.19 21.56
CA ILE A 269 -26.66 11.76 21.40
C ILE A 269 -27.90 11.32 22.19
N SER A 270 -28.28 12.02 23.26
CA SER A 270 -29.48 11.73 24.04
C SER A 270 -30.79 11.91 23.25
N LYS A 271 -30.73 12.61 22.11
CA LYS A 271 -31.86 12.88 21.22
C LYS A 271 -31.84 12.00 19.96
N ASP A 272 -30.77 11.23 19.74
CA ASP A 272 -30.62 10.40 18.56
C ASP A 272 -30.99 8.94 18.88
N PRO A 273 -32.09 8.40 18.33
CA PRO A 273 -32.56 7.04 18.66
C PRO A 273 -31.62 5.94 18.16
N ARG A 274 -30.65 6.27 17.30
CA ARG A 274 -29.65 5.31 16.79
C ARG A 274 -28.50 5.10 17.76
N TYR A 275 -28.31 6.00 18.73
CA TYR A 275 -27.18 5.94 19.64
C TYR A 275 -27.18 4.66 20.48
N VAL A 276 -26.01 4.04 20.60
CA VAL A 276 -25.77 2.87 21.45
C VAL A 276 -24.67 3.27 22.43
N GLU A 277 -24.95 3.13 23.73
CA GLU A 277 -24.01 3.54 24.77
C GLU A 277 -22.75 2.65 24.73
N SER A 278 -21.63 3.27 24.33
CA SER A 278 -20.29 2.68 24.27
C SER A 278 -19.50 2.96 25.56
N HIS A 279 -19.56 4.21 26.02
CA HIS A 279 -18.90 4.72 27.22
C HIS A 279 -19.87 5.61 28.01
N PRO A 280 -19.90 5.50 29.36
CA PRO A 280 -20.73 6.36 30.18
C PRO A 280 -20.35 7.84 30.01
N GLY A 281 -21.35 8.72 30.02
CA GLY A 281 -21.15 10.17 30.07
C GLY A 281 -20.92 10.86 28.71
N ILE A 282 -20.89 10.12 27.60
CA ILE A 282 -20.84 10.71 26.25
C ILE A 282 -22.10 11.52 25.94
N ARG A 283 -21.93 12.65 25.24
CA ARG A 283 -23.01 13.60 24.92
C ARG A 283 -23.01 14.05 23.46
N SER A 284 -21.88 14.01 22.76
CA SER A 284 -21.81 14.23 21.32
C SER A 284 -20.83 13.27 20.65
N GLU A 285 -21.06 12.99 19.37
CA GLU A 285 -20.35 11.97 18.59
C GLU A 285 -20.18 12.44 17.14
N VAL A 286 -19.04 12.11 16.52
CA VAL A 286 -18.83 12.26 15.08
C VAL A 286 -18.21 10.98 14.52
N ALA A 287 -19.02 10.28 13.72
CA ALA A 287 -18.62 9.03 13.07
C ALA A 287 -18.30 9.29 11.59
N VAL A 288 -17.11 8.87 11.17
CA VAL A 288 -16.54 9.14 9.85
C VAL A 288 -16.28 7.81 9.15
N PRO A 289 -16.94 7.52 8.02
CA PRO A 289 -16.70 6.27 7.31
C PRO A 289 -15.30 6.27 6.69
N LEU A 290 -14.60 5.17 6.85
CA LEU A 290 -13.32 4.91 6.21
C LEU A 290 -13.60 4.15 4.92
N ILE A 291 -13.35 4.82 3.79
CA ILE A 291 -13.72 4.32 2.47
C ILE A 291 -12.47 4.22 1.61
N VAL A 292 -12.26 3.06 1.00
CA VAL A 292 -11.25 2.84 -0.03
C VAL A 292 -11.99 2.55 -1.32
N GLN A 293 -11.77 3.40 -2.34
CA GLN A 293 -12.57 3.41 -3.58
C GLN A 293 -14.07 3.57 -3.25
N ASP A 294 -14.87 2.51 -3.41
CA ASP A 294 -16.31 2.49 -3.13
C ASP A 294 -16.70 1.54 -1.98
N ARG A 295 -15.70 1.00 -1.27
CA ARG A 295 -15.88 -0.01 -0.20
C ARG A 295 -15.60 0.60 1.16
N VAL A 296 -16.52 0.40 2.10
CA VAL A 296 -16.36 0.83 3.49
C VAL A 296 -15.46 -0.18 4.20
N VAL A 297 -14.25 0.22 4.56
CA VAL A 297 -13.31 -0.63 5.30
C VAL A 297 -13.56 -0.57 6.80
N GLY A 298 -14.22 0.50 7.27
CA GLY A 298 -14.50 0.70 8.68
C GLY A 298 -15.07 2.09 8.97
N VAL A 299 -15.05 2.46 10.25
CA VAL A 299 -15.51 3.74 10.76
C VAL A 299 -14.52 4.23 11.80
N MET A 300 -14.12 5.50 11.68
CA MET A 300 -13.40 6.24 12.71
C MET A 300 -14.41 7.08 13.48
N ASP A 301 -14.43 6.93 14.78
CA ASP A 301 -15.42 7.55 15.64
C ASP A 301 -14.75 8.36 16.77
N LEU A 302 -15.28 9.55 17.02
CA LEU A 302 -14.83 10.47 18.06
C LEU A 302 -16.02 10.87 18.93
N GLU A 303 -15.85 10.77 20.24
CA GLU A 303 -16.90 11.08 21.20
C GLU A 303 -16.45 12.14 22.20
N SER A 304 -17.40 12.92 22.72
CA SER A 304 -17.17 13.88 23.80
C SER A 304 -18.29 13.89 24.83
N GLU A 305 -17.95 14.19 26.09
CA GLU A 305 -18.89 14.37 27.20
C GLU A 305 -19.65 15.70 27.13
N ARG A 306 -19.33 16.56 26.17
CA ARG A 306 -19.99 17.86 25.99
C ARG A 306 -20.96 17.81 24.82
N VAL A 307 -22.13 18.40 25.00
CA VAL A 307 -23.12 18.61 23.93
C VAL A 307 -22.58 19.63 22.92
N ASN A 308 -22.82 19.42 21.63
CA ASN A 308 -22.39 20.27 20.52
C ASN A 308 -20.88 20.55 20.51
N TYR A 309 -20.08 19.61 20.99
CA TYR A 309 -18.63 19.76 21.02
C TYR A 309 -18.03 19.72 19.61
N PHE A 310 -18.47 18.75 18.81
CA PHE A 310 -18.06 18.63 17.42
C PHE A 310 -18.86 19.59 16.53
N THR A 311 -18.15 20.25 15.62
CA THR A 311 -18.71 21.21 14.68
C THR A 311 -18.68 20.67 13.26
N GLU A 312 -19.42 21.33 12.37
CA GLU A 312 -19.34 21.08 10.93
C GLU A 312 -17.91 21.25 10.37
N ASP A 313 -17.09 22.15 10.94
CA ASP A 313 -15.68 22.30 10.56
C ASP A 313 -14.83 21.10 11.02
N HIS A 314 -15.13 20.53 12.20
CA HIS A 314 -14.51 19.28 12.67
C HIS A 314 -14.85 18.11 11.76
N ALA A 315 -16.14 17.93 11.44
CA ALA A 315 -16.60 16.87 10.54
C ALA A 315 -15.96 16.98 9.14
N ARG A 316 -15.87 18.19 8.57
CA ARG A 316 -15.16 18.44 7.31
C ARG A 316 -13.68 18.08 7.40
N THR A 317 -13.00 18.48 8.47
CA THR A 317 -11.57 18.19 8.65
C THR A 317 -11.31 16.69 8.71
N LEU A 318 -12.11 15.96 9.50
CA LEU A 318 -11.99 14.51 9.61
C LEU A 318 -12.27 13.81 8.28
N SER A 319 -13.27 14.28 7.54
CA SER A 319 -13.61 13.74 6.22
C SER A 319 -12.49 13.92 5.19
N LEU A 320 -11.63 14.95 5.35
CA LEU A 320 -10.49 15.18 4.46
C LEU A 320 -9.32 14.23 4.74
N ILE A 321 -9.13 13.78 5.99
CA ILE A 321 -8.05 12.84 6.36
C ILE A 321 -8.49 11.37 6.27
N ALA A 322 -9.79 11.10 6.37
CA ALA A 322 -10.35 9.74 6.38
C ALA A 322 -9.92 8.88 5.18
N PRO A 323 -9.84 9.38 3.92
CA PRO A 323 -9.37 8.56 2.80
C PRO A 323 -7.93 8.05 2.97
N GLN A 324 -7.03 8.89 3.49
CA GLN A 324 -5.63 8.48 3.72
C GLN A 324 -5.55 7.44 4.85
N ILE A 325 -6.32 7.66 5.92
CA ILE A 325 -6.43 6.70 7.03
C ILE A 325 -6.97 5.36 6.55
N ALA A 326 -8.04 5.38 5.74
CA ALA A 326 -8.67 4.18 5.20
C ALA A 326 -7.70 3.36 4.34
N ILE A 327 -6.94 4.00 3.46
CA ILE A 327 -5.94 3.35 2.61
C ILE A 327 -4.83 2.72 3.46
N SER A 328 -4.28 3.45 4.43
CA SER A 328 -3.21 2.93 5.28
C SER A 328 -3.67 1.75 6.14
N ILE A 329 -4.89 1.81 6.69
CA ILE A 329 -5.49 0.69 7.45
C ILE A 329 -5.67 -0.54 6.56
N GLU A 330 -6.19 -0.37 5.35
CA GLU A 330 -6.38 -1.50 4.42
C GLU A 330 -5.04 -2.13 4.05
N ASN A 331 -4.01 -1.32 3.77
CA ASN A 331 -2.67 -1.83 3.50
C ASN A 331 -2.12 -2.61 4.69
N ALA A 332 -2.13 -2.04 5.90
CA ALA A 332 -1.64 -2.71 7.10
C ALA A 332 -2.39 -4.04 7.36
N ARG A 333 -3.70 -4.08 7.14
CA ARG A 333 -4.52 -5.30 7.24
C ARG A 333 -4.09 -6.37 6.23
N LEU A 334 -3.89 -6.00 4.97
CA LEU A 334 -3.45 -6.92 3.92
C LEU A 334 -2.06 -7.49 4.21
N TYR A 335 -1.13 -6.67 4.71
CA TYR A 335 0.20 -7.12 5.12
C TYR A 335 0.14 -8.09 6.30
N GLU A 336 -0.70 -7.81 7.30
CA GLU A 336 -0.89 -8.72 8.44
C GLU A 336 -1.46 -10.07 7.99
N GLU A 337 -2.46 -10.07 7.11
CA GLU A 337 -3.04 -11.29 6.54
C GLU A 337 -2.00 -12.11 5.75
N LEU A 338 -1.21 -11.45 4.90
CA LEU A 338 -0.14 -12.09 4.15
C LEU A 338 0.89 -12.74 5.07
N ALA A 339 1.38 -12.00 6.07
CA ALA A 339 2.35 -12.50 7.04
C ALA A 339 1.83 -13.68 7.86
N GLN A 340 0.53 -13.68 8.22
CA GLN A 340 -0.09 -14.81 8.90
C GLN A 340 -0.16 -16.04 7.98
N ARG A 341 -0.51 -15.84 6.71
CA ARG A 341 -0.61 -16.92 5.71
C ARG A 341 0.76 -17.55 5.42
N GLU A 342 1.79 -16.74 5.26
CA GLU A 342 3.17 -17.21 5.10
C GLU A 342 3.63 -18.05 6.30
N ARG A 343 3.38 -17.58 7.53
CA ARG A 343 3.71 -18.33 8.74
C ARG A 343 2.98 -19.67 8.84
N ALA A 344 1.72 -19.71 8.41
CA ALA A 344 0.94 -20.95 8.40
C ALA A 344 1.52 -21.96 7.40
N ILE A 345 1.77 -21.53 6.16
CA ILE A 345 2.39 -22.38 5.12
C ILE A 345 3.78 -22.86 5.56
N GLN A 346 4.57 -21.99 6.17
CA GLN A 346 5.90 -22.35 6.66
C GLN A 346 5.82 -23.45 7.73
N LYS A 347 4.89 -23.35 8.68
CA LYS A 347 4.65 -24.40 9.69
C LYS A 347 4.21 -25.73 9.06
N ASP A 348 3.34 -25.68 8.06
CA ASP A 348 2.88 -26.89 7.36
C ASP A 348 4.04 -27.57 6.61
N LEU A 349 4.95 -26.78 6.00
CA LEU A 349 6.15 -27.31 5.33
C LEU A 349 7.16 -27.90 6.31
N GLU A 350 7.37 -27.26 7.47
CA GLU A 350 8.23 -27.80 8.54
C GLU A 350 7.69 -29.14 9.07
N ALA A 351 6.36 -29.25 9.24
CA ALA A 351 5.73 -30.51 9.62
C ALA A 351 5.92 -31.59 8.53
N ALA A 352 5.80 -31.23 7.25
CA ALA A 352 6.04 -32.15 6.14
C ALA A 352 7.50 -32.63 6.10
N GLN A 353 8.47 -31.74 6.35
CA GLN A 353 9.89 -32.10 6.45
C GLN A 353 10.16 -33.10 7.56
N GLN A 354 9.59 -32.89 8.75
CA GLN A 354 9.73 -33.81 9.88
C GLN A 354 9.16 -35.20 9.57
N LEU A 355 8.01 -35.27 8.89
CA LEU A 355 7.44 -36.54 8.45
C LEU A 355 8.33 -37.23 7.40
N GLN A 356 8.87 -36.48 6.45
CA GLN A 356 9.71 -37.04 5.40
C GLN A 356 11.02 -37.64 5.95
N ALA A 357 11.61 -37.00 6.96
CA ALA A 357 12.80 -37.49 7.64
C ALA A 357 12.58 -38.82 8.40
N ILE A 358 11.33 -39.16 8.73
CA ILE A 358 10.98 -40.47 9.32
C ILE A 358 10.82 -41.54 8.23
N ILE A 359 10.37 -41.15 7.03
CA ILE A 359 10.11 -42.07 5.92
C ILE A 359 11.42 -42.48 5.24
N MET A 360 12.38 -41.55 5.09
CA MET A 360 13.65 -41.78 4.42
C MET A 360 14.77 -42.08 5.43
N PRO A 361 15.56 -43.16 5.25
CA PRO A 361 16.61 -43.52 6.19
C PRO A 361 17.76 -42.50 6.18
N SER A 362 18.09 -41.94 7.34
CA SER A 362 19.18 -40.95 7.47
C SER A 362 20.59 -41.54 7.48
N GLU A 363 20.71 -42.86 7.69
CA GLU A 363 21.96 -43.60 7.73
C GLU A 363 21.84 -44.86 6.86
N GLY A 364 22.96 -45.30 6.28
CA GLY A 364 23.01 -46.55 5.54
C GLY A 364 22.74 -47.75 6.46
N PRO A 365 21.84 -48.67 6.12
CA PRO A 365 21.63 -49.88 6.90
C PRO A 365 22.84 -50.82 6.78
N HIS A 366 22.97 -51.73 7.74
CA HIS A 366 23.98 -52.77 7.64
C HIS A 366 23.50 -53.87 6.70
N ILE A 367 24.15 -54.01 5.54
CA ILE A 367 23.86 -55.06 4.56
C ILE A 367 25.08 -55.97 4.44
N GLU A 368 24.89 -57.29 4.50
CA GLU A 368 26.00 -58.23 4.37
C GLU A 368 26.72 -58.07 3.02
N GLY A 369 28.05 -57.91 3.08
CA GLY A 369 28.89 -57.72 1.90
C GLY A 369 28.88 -56.29 1.32
N LEU A 370 28.18 -55.34 1.93
CA LEU A 370 28.13 -53.93 1.51
C LEU A 370 28.41 -52.95 2.66
N ASP A 371 29.28 -51.98 2.41
CA ASP A 371 29.37 -50.74 3.19
C ASP A 371 28.53 -49.66 2.49
N VAL A 372 27.57 -49.07 3.21
CA VAL A 372 26.54 -48.18 2.64
C VAL A 372 26.68 -46.77 3.22
N GLY A 373 26.85 -45.79 2.35
CA GLY A 373 26.83 -44.37 2.68
C GLY A 373 25.65 -43.67 2.05
N VAL A 374 24.96 -42.82 2.82
CA VAL A 374 23.80 -42.06 2.33
C VAL A 374 23.92 -40.61 2.75
N VAL A 375 23.65 -39.71 1.82
CA VAL A 375 23.55 -38.28 2.09
C VAL A 375 22.40 -37.70 1.26
N LEU A 376 21.53 -36.93 1.90
CA LEU A 376 20.47 -36.15 1.26
C LEU A 376 20.55 -34.70 1.73
N ARG A 377 20.62 -33.77 0.78
CA ARG A 377 20.43 -32.34 1.02
C ARG A 377 19.30 -31.84 0.12
N PRO A 378 18.10 -31.60 0.68
CA PRO A 378 17.01 -31.04 -0.10
C PRO A 378 17.31 -29.61 -0.57
N ALA A 379 16.85 -29.23 -1.76
CA ALA A 379 16.91 -27.86 -2.28
C ALA A 379 15.94 -26.91 -1.55
N ARG A 380 14.87 -27.47 -0.99
CA ARG A 380 13.84 -26.75 -0.21
C ARG A 380 13.68 -27.42 1.16
N LEU A 381 12.57 -27.14 1.86
CA LEU A 381 12.28 -27.82 3.14
C LEU A 381 12.01 -29.34 2.95
N VAL A 382 11.54 -29.76 1.78
CA VAL A 382 11.20 -31.16 1.48
C VAL A 382 11.79 -31.58 0.15
N SER A 383 12.16 -32.86 0.04
CA SER A 383 12.80 -33.47 -1.14
C SER A 383 11.79 -34.11 -2.10
N GLY A 384 12.06 -34.08 -3.40
CA GLY A 384 11.45 -34.92 -4.43
C GLY A 384 12.15 -36.26 -4.58
N ASP A 385 13.46 -36.32 -4.29
CA ASP A 385 14.26 -37.55 -4.31
C ASP A 385 13.73 -38.60 -3.33
N LEU A 386 13.87 -39.87 -3.73
CA LEU A 386 13.37 -41.05 -3.05
C LEU A 386 14.47 -42.12 -2.99
N TYR A 387 14.66 -42.70 -1.82
CA TYR A 387 15.45 -43.92 -1.67
C TYR A 387 14.98 -44.73 -0.46
N ASP A 388 15.16 -46.05 -0.53
CA ASP A 388 14.87 -46.94 0.59
C ASP A 388 15.63 -48.27 0.44
N PHE A 389 15.81 -48.97 1.54
CA PHE A 389 16.54 -50.22 1.62
C PHE A 389 15.66 -51.30 2.27
N PHE A 390 15.74 -52.51 1.72
CA PHE A 390 14.93 -53.65 2.14
C PHE A 390 15.81 -54.87 2.32
N GLU A 391 16.10 -55.23 3.56
CA GLU A 391 16.78 -56.49 3.88
C GLU A 391 15.74 -57.62 3.93
N TYR A 392 16.01 -58.72 3.23
CA TYR A 392 15.15 -59.91 3.26
C TYR A 392 15.72 -61.02 4.13
N ASP A 393 17.03 -61.20 4.03
CA ASP A 393 17.85 -62.18 4.73
C ASP A 393 19.33 -61.78 4.56
N ASP A 394 20.22 -62.52 5.22
CA ASP A 394 21.68 -62.31 5.19
C ASP A 394 22.28 -62.37 3.76
N GLU A 395 21.59 -62.98 2.79
CA GLU A 395 22.08 -63.09 1.41
C GLU A 395 21.45 -62.05 0.46
N HIS A 396 20.31 -61.46 0.79
CA HIS A 396 19.50 -60.65 -0.13
C HIS A 396 19.06 -59.32 0.47
N ALA A 397 19.44 -58.23 -0.19
CA ALA A 397 18.94 -56.89 0.10
C ALA A 397 18.50 -56.20 -1.19
N MET A 398 17.52 -55.29 -1.10
CA MET A 398 17.07 -54.49 -2.23
C MET A 398 17.18 -53.01 -1.92
N LEU A 399 17.68 -52.28 -2.90
CA LEU A 399 17.78 -50.83 -2.90
C LEU A 399 16.83 -50.26 -3.94
N ALA A 400 16.14 -49.19 -3.58
CA ALA A 400 15.38 -48.37 -4.50
C ALA A 400 15.94 -46.95 -4.46
N PHE A 401 16.11 -46.31 -5.62
CA PHE A 401 16.61 -44.95 -5.76
C PHE A 401 15.95 -44.25 -6.93
N GLY A 402 15.43 -43.05 -6.74
CA GLY A 402 14.65 -42.36 -7.76
C GLY A 402 14.24 -40.96 -7.38
N ASP A 403 13.42 -40.36 -8.24
CA ASP A 403 12.89 -39.00 -8.04
C ASP A 403 11.41 -38.95 -8.43
N SER A 404 10.67 -38.12 -7.73
CA SER A 404 9.26 -37.84 -7.99
C SER A 404 9.09 -36.56 -8.79
N SER A 405 8.33 -36.65 -9.89
CA SER A 405 8.05 -35.48 -10.74
C SER A 405 7.44 -34.30 -9.96
N GLY A 406 8.01 -33.11 -10.14
CA GLY A 406 7.58 -31.85 -9.52
C GLY A 406 8.57 -31.34 -8.46
N LYS A 407 8.23 -30.28 -7.72
CA LYS A 407 9.09 -29.74 -6.63
C LYS A 407 8.25 -29.28 -5.42
N GLY A 408 8.86 -29.25 -4.24
CA GLY A 408 8.23 -28.76 -3.00
C GLY A 408 7.15 -29.69 -2.44
N ALA A 409 6.17 -29.14 -1.72
CA ALA A 409 5.19 -29.92 -0.94
C ALA A 409 4.47 -31.02 -1.73
N ALA A 410 4.09 -30.73 -2.98
CA ALA A 410 3.34 -31.68 -3.79
C ALA A 410 4.20 -32.88 -4.25
N ALA A 411 5.49 -32.65 -4.54
CA ALA A 411 6.43 -33.74 -4.82
C ALA A 411 6.66 -34.58 -3.56
N ALA A 412 6.88 -33.95 -2.40
CA ALA A 412 7.08 -34.66 -1.14
C ALA A 412 5.87 -35.50 -0.70
N LEU A 413 4.63 -35.01 -0.86
CA LEU A 413 3.42 -35.78 -0.57
C LEU A 413 3.26 -36.98 -1.52
N TYR A 414 3.56 -36.78 -2.79
CA TYR A 414 3.53 -37.86 -3.79
C TYR A 414 4.64 -38.88 -3.53
N GLY A 415 5.83 -38.42 -3.17
CA GLY A 415 6.96 -39.22 -2.72
C GLY A 415 6.62 -40.04 -1.47
N ALA A 416 5.99 -39.44 -0.44
CA ALA A 416 5.55 -40.16 0.76
C ALA A 416 4.50 -41.24 0.45
N LEU A 417 3.53 -40.94 -0.43
CA LEU A 417 2.58 -41.95 -0.93
C LEU A 417 3.33 -43.09 -1.61
N PHE A 418 4.28 -42.76 -2.49
CA PHE A 418 5.08 -43.72 -3.23
C PHE A 418 5.94 -44.58 -2.32
N SER A 419 6.67 -43.99 -1.36
CA SER A 419 7.44 -44.70 -0.34
C SER A 419 6.55 -45.65 0.47
N GLY A 420 5.32 -45.25 0.80
CA GLY A 420 4.35 -46.13 1.44
C GLY A 420 3.97 -47.35 0.59
N LEU A 421 3.74 -47.15 -0.72
CA LEU A 421 3.49 -48.24 -1.67
C LEU A 421 4.71 -49.15 -1.83
N LEU A 422 5.89 -48.56 -1.96
CA LEU A 422 7.16 -49.24 -2.07
C LEU A 422 7.40 -50.13 -0.84
N ARG A 423 7.30 -49.58 0.37
CA ARG A 423 7.42 -50.34 1.63
C ARG A 423 6.37 -51.43 1.79
N SER A 424 5.19 -51.27 1.20
CA SER A 424 4.14 -52.29 1.22
C SER A 424 4.40 -53.45 0.24
N LEU A 425 4.99 -53.17 -0.93
CA LEU A 425 5.14 -54.14 -2.02
C LEU A 425 6.53 -54.82 -2.03
N ALA A 426 7.59 -54.06 -1.70
CA ALA A 426 8.97 -54.54 -1.72
C ALA A 426 9.17 -55.83 -0.89
N PRO A 427 8.72 -55.94 0.38
CA PRO A 427 8.94 -57.14 1.19
C PRO A 427 8.38 -58.44 0.58
N ARG A 428 7.42 -58.35 -0.34
CA ARG A 428 6.75 -59.51 -0.97
C ARG A 428 7.27 -59.81 -2.37
N ARG A 429 8.15 -58.97 -2.94
CA ARG A 429 8.56 -59.02 -4.35
C ARG A 429 10.08 -58.89 -4.47
N ARG A 430 10.78 -60.02 -4.52
CA ARG A 430 12.25 -60.05 -4.67
C ARG A 430 12.75 -59.72 -6.08
N SER A 431 11.90 -59.81 -7.12
CA SER A 431 12.28 -59.44 -8.50
C SER A 431 12.10 -57.93 -8.71
N PRO A 432 13.18 -57.19 -9.04
CA PRO A 432 13.10 -55.77 -9.38
C PRO A 432 12.06 -55.44 -10.46
N ALA A 433 12.00 -56.21 -11.55
CA ALA A 433 11.05 -55.94 -12.64
C ALA A 433 9.58 -56.15 -12.21
N LEU A 434 9.31 -57.21 -11.44
CA LEU A 434 7.96 -57.46 -10.92
C LEU A 434 7.53 -56.41 -9.90
N LEU A 435 8.47 -55.88 -9.11
CA LEU A 435 8.20 -54.77 -8.19
C LEU A 435 7.83 -53.51 -8.95
N LEU A 436 8.65 -53.09 -9.93
CA LEU A 436 8.39 -51.91 -10.77
C LEU A 436 7.03 -52.02 -11.48
N LYS A 437 6.73 -53.19 -12.06
CA LYS A 437 5.42 -53.45 -12.69
C LYS A 437 4.27 -53.28 -11.69
N SER A 438 4.40 -53.87 -10.50
CA SER A 438 3.34 -53.80 -9.47
C SER A 438 3.13 -52.36 -8.98
N LEU A 439 4.20 -51.57 -8.83
CA LEU A 439 4.14 -50.16 -8.49
C LEU A 439 3.46 -49.34 -9.59
N ASN A 440 3.80 -49.60 -10.85
CA ASN A 440 3.18 -48.93 -12.00
C ASN A 440 1.69 -49.20 -12.09
N ASP A 441 1.29 -50.47 -12.01
CA ASP A 441 -0.12 -50.88 -12.06
C ASP A 441 -0.91 -50.24 -10.89
N THR A 442 -0.34 -50.24 -9.68
CA THR A 442 -0.97 -49.64 -8.49
C THR A 442 -1.13 -48.11 -8.60
N LEU A 443 -0.15 -47.42 -9.19
CA LEU A 443 -0.23 -45.97 -9.40
C LEU A 443 -1.21 -45.60 -10.52
N MET A 444 -1.24 -46.38 -11.61
CA MET A 444 -2.20 -46.20 -12.72
C MET A 444 -3.65 -46.30 -12.23
N GLU A 445 -3.95 -47.27 -11.37
CA GLU A 445 -5.29 -47.41 -10.76
C GLU A 445 -5.71 -46.19 -9.94
N ARG A 446 -4.76 -45.48 -9.32
CA ARG A 446 -5.02 -44.30 -8.50
C ARG A 446 -5.22 -43.01 -9.31
N GLN A 447 -4.83 -43.00 -10.59
CA GLN A 447 -5.03 -41.89 -11.54
C GLN A 447 -4.59 -40.51 -11.03
N VAL A 448 -3.41 -40.41 -10.41
CA VAL A 448 -2.87 -39.10 -9.99
C VAL A 448 -2.45 -38.32 -11.25
N PRO A 449 -3.11 -37.21 -11.61
CA PRO A 449 -2.87 -36.55 -12.90
C PRO A 449 -1.46 -35.96 -13.00
N ALA A 450 -0.81 -36.18 -14.14
CA ALA A 450 0.48 -35.58 -14.51
C ALA A 450 1.60 -35.79 -13.46
N ARG A 451 1.61 -36.94 -12.78
CA ARG A 451 2.67 -37.34 -11.85
C ARG A 451 3.23 -38.71 -12.20
N TYR A 452 4.54 -38.79 -12.33
CA TYR A 452 5.32 -40.01 -12.48
C TYR A 452 6.47 -40.04 -11.47
N VAL A 453 7.07 -41.22 -11.28
CA VAL A 453 8.28 -41.43 -10.49
C VAL A 453 9.31 -42.12 -11.38
N THR A 454 10.52 -41.58 -11.45
CA THR A 454 11.67 -42.32 -11.99
C THR A 454 12.21 -43.19 -10.86
N LEU A 455 12.45 -44.47 -11.12
CA LEU A 455 12.97 -45.36 -10.07
C LEU A 455 13.93 -46.40 -10.63
N LEU A 456 15.07 -46.56 -9.98
CA LEU A 456 15.97 -47.67 -10.14
C LEU A 456 15.78 -48.63 -8.97
N VAL A 457 15.64 -49.92 -9.24
CA VAL A 457 15.59 -50.97 -8.22
C VAL A 457 16.73 -51.94 -8.45
N MET A 458 17.48 -52.23 -7.39
CA MET A 458 18.63 -53.13 -7.41
C MET A 458 18.49 -54.18 -6.31
N LEU A 459 18.50 -55.46 -6.67
CA LEU A 459 18.60 -56.57 -5.72
C LEU A 459 20.06 -57.01 -5.62
N TRP A 460 20.64 -56.88 -4.43
CA TRP A 460 21.95 -57.42 -4.05
C TRP A 460 21.84 -58.88 -3.65
N GLN A 461 22.79 -59.69 -4.11
CA GLN A 461 22.96 -61.08 -3.69
C GLN A 461 24.40 -61.28 -3.20
N ALA A 462 24.56 -61.34 -1.88
CA ALA A 462 25.86 -61.31 -1.20
C ALA A 462 26.74 -62.50 -1.59
N ARG A 463 26.15 -63.71 -1.66
CA ARG A 463 26.85 -64.96 -1.95
C ARG A 463 27.57 -64.95 -3.31
N ASP A 464 26.90 -64.46 -4.35
CA ASP A 464 27.43 -64.43 -5.72
C ASP A 464 28.03 -63.06 -6.08
N ARG A 465 28.00 -62.09 -5.15
CA ARG A 465 28.37 -60.69 -5.35
C ARG A 465 27.79 -60.09 -6.63
N ARG A 466 26.48 -60.20 -6.81
CA ARG A 466 25.80 -59.72 -8.02
C ARG A 466 24.65 -58.80 -7.70
N PHE A 467 24.44 -57.81 -8.57
CA PHE A 467 23.27 -56.94 -8.58
C PHE A 467 22.34 -57.34 -9.72
N ILE A 468 21.06 -57.54 -9.42
CA ILE A 468 19.99 -57.63 -10.42
C ILE A 468 19.32 -56.25 -10.45
N ILE A 469 19.30 -55.60 -11.61
CA ILE A 469 18.92 -54.21 -11.77
C ILE A 469 17.72 -54.12 -12.71
N ALA A 470 16.69 -53.38 -12.31
CA ALA A 470 15.64 -52.93 -13.21
C ALA A 470 15.48 -51.41 -13.10
N ASN A 471 15.26 -50.75 -14.23
CA ASN A 471 15.18 -49.28 -14.29
C ASN A 471 13.83 -48.83 -14.85
N ALA A 472 13.20 -47.87 -14.20
CA ALA A 472 12.01 -47.16 -14.62
C ALA A 472 12.34 -45.68 -14.87
N GLY A 473 13.24 -45.42 -15.80
CA GLY A 473 13.58 -44.06 -16.26
C GLY A 473 14.45 -43.23 -15.31
N SER A 474 15.07 -43.83 -14.30
CA SER A 474 16.05 -43.17 -13.41
C SER A 474 17.47 -43.22 -14.00
N THR A 475 18.39 -42.45 -13.41
CA THR A 475 19.81 -42.48 -13.78
C THR A 475 20.42 -43.83 -13.40
N THR A 476 21.14 -44.46 -14.32
CA THR A 476 21.84 -45.72 -14.07
C THR A 476 22.97 -45.53 -13.06
N PRO A 477 23.28 -46.53 -12.22
CA PRO A 477 24.37 -46.44 -11.26
C PRO A 477 25.70 -46.24 -11.98
N MET A 478 26.58 -45.47 -11.37
CA MET A 478 27.97 -45.36 -11.82
C MET A 478 28.83 -46.28 -10.96
N VAL A 479 29.67 -47.10 -11.59
CA VAL A 479 30.53 -48.05 -10.89
C VAL A 479 31.99 -47.68 -11.08
N CYS A 480 32.72 -47.45 -10.00
CA CYS A 480 34.17 -47.29 -10.03
C CYS A 480 34.84 -48.61 -9.66
N ARG A 481 35.64 -49.15 -10.58
CA ARG A 481 36.40 -50.39 -10.44
C ARG A 481 37.86 -50.13 -10.76
N GLY A 482 38.72 -50.12 -9.75
CA GLY A 482 40.17 -49.92 -9.94
C GLY A 482 40.53 -48.64 -10.72
N GLY A 483 39.72 -47.58 -10.60
CA GLY A 483 39.89 -46.31 -11.31
C GLY A 483 39.19 -46.21 -12.68
N GLU A 484 38.62 -47.30 -13.19
CA GLU A 484 37.75 -47.29 -14.38
C GLU A 484 36.28 -47.08 -13.99
N ILE A 485 35.57 -46.28 -14.79
CA ILE A 485 34.14 -46.00 -14.59
C ILE A 485 33.32 -46.85 -15.55
N LEU A 486 32.38 -47.63 -15.01
CA LEU A 486 31.45 -48.49 -15.74
C LEU A 486 30.01 -48.03 -15.51
N TYR A 487 29.19 -48.20 -16.54
CA TYR A 487 27.76 -47.85 -16.52
C TYR A 487 26.93 -49.09 -16.88
N PRO A 488 26.34 -49.79 -15.89
CA PRO A 488 25.44 -50.90 -16.13
C PRO A 488 24.25 -50.42 -16.97
N GLN A 489 23.99 -51.12 -18.09
CA GLN A 489 22.92 -50.76 -19.00
C GLN A 489 21.58 -51.28 -18.45
N ALA A 490 20.72 -50.37 -18.04
CA ALA A 490 19.35 -50.64 -17.66
C ALA A 490 18.47 -49.47 -18.10
N ALA A 491 17.43 -49.75 -18.89
CA ALA A 491 16.51 -48.75 -19.40
C ALA A 491 15.07 -49.16 -19.06
N GLY A 492 14.19 -48.16 -19.00
CA GLY A 492 12.76 -48.38 -18.87
C GLY A 492 12.00 -47.07 -18.74
N VAL A 493 10.68 -47.19 -18.60
CA VAL A 493 9.76 -46.05 -18.62
C VAL A 493 9.40 -45.66 -17.18
N PRO A 494 9.31 -44.35 -16.85
CA PRO A 494 8.88 -43.90 -15.54
C PRO A 494 7.58 -44.55 -15.05
N ILE A 495 7.55 -44.86 -13.77
CA ILE A 495 6.40 -45.45 -13.09
C ILE A 495 5.28 -44.41 -13.04
N GLY A 496 4.06 -44.79 -13.37
CA GLY A 496 2.93 -43.88 -13.37
C GLY A 496 2.79 -43.07 -14.66
N LEU A 497 3.50 -43.45 -15.74
CA LEU A 497 3.42 -42.77 -17.03
C LEU A 497 2.56 -43.51 -18.08
N LEU A 498 2.70 -44.84 -18.18
CA LEU A 498 2.03 -45.66 -19.19
C LEU A 498 1.41 -46.91 -18.56
N GLU A 499 0.25 -47.33 -19.07
CA GLU A 499 -0.41 -48.58 -18.67
C GLU A 499 0.26 -49.79 -19.33
N GLY A 500 0.25 -50.94 -18.64
CA GLY A 500 0.69 -52.22 -19.21
C GLY A 500 2.19 -52.35 -19.48
N VAL A 501 3.03 -51.53 -18.84
CA VAL A 501 4.49 -51.57 -19.00
C VAL A 501 5.10 -52.82 -18.36
N SER A 502 6.02 -53.46 -19.08
CA SER A 502 6.92 -54.48 -18.55
C SER A 502 8.33 -53.92 -18.39
N TYR A 503 9.04 -54.36 -17.34
CA TYR A 503 10.40 -53.96 -17.05
C TYR A 503 11.35 -55.15 -17.25
N GLU A 504 12.57 -54.88 -17.70
CA GLU A 504 13.62 -55.89 -17.89
C GLU A 504 14.61 -55.87 -16.72
N GLU A 505 15.24 -57.03 -16.46
CA GLU A 505 16.29 -57.18 -15.46
C GLU A 505 17.64 -57.38 -16.15
N THR A 506 18.64 -56.61 -15.72
CA THR A 506 20.03 -56.78 -16.11
C THR A 506 20.84 -57.22 -14.90
N THR A 507 21.74 -58.18 -15.06
CA THR A 507 22.65 -58.61 -14.00
C THR A 507 24.01 -57.94 -14.16
N PHE A 508 24.54 -57.41 -13.06
CA PHE A 508 25.89 -56.88 -12.96
C PHE A 508 26.69 -57.65 -11.91
N GLU A 509 27.80 -58.25 -12.31
CA GLU A 509 28.74 -58.94 -11.41
C GLU A 509 29.70 -57.94 -10.78
N ALA A 510 29.65 -57.85 -9.44
CA ALA A 510 30.49 -56.97 -8.66
C ALA A 510 31.74 -57.69 -8.14
N LYS A 511 32.82 -56.93 -7.96
CA LYS A 511 34.09 -57.39 -7.41
C LYS A 511 34.37 -56.69 -6.07
N PRO A 512 35.12 -57.32 -5.16
CA PRO A 512 35.59 -56.64 -3.94
C PRO A 512 36.27 -55.32 -4.26
N GLY A 513 35.90 -54.28 -3.52
CA GLY A 513 36.39 -52.92 -3.73
C GLY A 513 35.64 -52.11 -4.79
N ASP A 514 34.69 -52.70 -5.53
CA ASP A 514 33.84 -51.93 -6.43
C ASP A 514 33.00 -50.91 -5.65
N LEU A 515 32.90 -49.71 -6.19
CA LEU A 515 32.09 -48.61 -5.67
C LEU A 515 30.92 -48.35 -6.60
N LEU A 516 29.69 -48.60 -6.16
CA LEU A 516 28.47 -48.26 -6.88
C LEU A 516 27.88 -46.98 -6.32
N ILE A 517 27.57 -46.04 -7.21
CA ILE A 517 27.19 -44.67 -6.85
C ILE A 517 25.90 -44.32 -7.57
N LEU A 518 24.91 -43.92 -6.79
CA LEU A 518 23.61 -43.44 -7.23
C LEU A 518 23.48 -41.99 -6.78
N TYR A 519 23.18 -41.11 -7.71
CA TYR A 519 23.10 -39.69 -7.43
C TYR A 519 21.93 -39.06 -8.20
N SER A 520 21.33 -38.04 -7.60
CA SER A 520 20.31 -37.21 -8.24
C SER A 520 20.97 -36.22 -9.21
N ASP A 521 20.18 -35.72 -10.16
CA ASP A 521 20.60 -34.70 -11.11
C ASP A 521 20.97 -33.37 -10.41
N GLY A 522 20.41 -33.09 -9.23
CA GLY A 522 20.80 -31.93 -8.41
C GLY A 522 22.28 -31.87 -8.02
N ILE A 523 23.03 -32.97 -8.14
CA ILE A 523 24.50 -32.96 -8.03
C ILE A 523 25.16 -32.59 -9.35
N SER A 524 24.80 -33.26 -10.47
CA SER A 524 25.45 -33.03 -11.77
C SER A 524 25.13 -31.66 -12.36
N ASP A 525 23.93 -31.17 -12.11
CA ASP A 525 23.37 -29.97 -12.75
C ASP A 525 23.56 -28.72 -11.86
N GLN A 526 24.21 -28.88 -10.69
CA GLN A 526 24.50 -27.76 -9.80
C GLN A 526 25.42 -26.75 -10.50
N LEU A 527 24.96 -25.50 -10.59
CA LEU A 527 25.70 -24.39 -11.16
C LEU A 527 26.67 -23.74 -10.16
N ASN A 528 27.80 -23.25 -10.65
CA ASN A 528 28.68 -22.31 -9.95
C ASN A 528 28.36 -20.84 -10.30
N GLU A 529 29.11 -19.90 -9.74
CA GLU A 529 28.94 -18.45 -9.95
C GLU A 529 29.18 -18.02 -11.41
N ASP A 530 29.97 -18.79 -12.16
CA ASP A 530 30.24 -18.57 -13.59
C ASP A 530 29.16 -19.19 -14.51
N GLY A 531 28.17 -19.88 -13.94
CA GLY A 531 27.09 -20.55 -14.67
C GLY A 531 27.49 -21.89 -15.29
N GLU A 532 28.59 -22.50 -14.84
CA GLU A 532 29.02 -23.84 -15.25
C GLU A 532 28.40 -24.91 -14.36
N GLU A 533 27.96 -26.01 -14.96
CA GLU A 533 27.45 -27.19 -14.26
C GLU A 533 28.60 -27.99 -13.62
N TYR A 534 28.35 -28.58 -12.45
CA TYR A 534 29.29 -29.47 -11.78
C TYR A 534 29.75 -30.60 -12.72
N SER A 535 28.83 -31.11 -13.53
CA SER A 535 29.03 -32.09 -14.60
C SER A 535 29.47 -33.48 -14.12
N LYS A 536 29.19 -34.49 -14.93
CA LYS A 536 29.64 -35.87 -14.69
C LYS A 536 31.16 -36.00 -14.68
N THR A 537 31.85 -35.23 -15.52
CA THR A 537 33.31 -35.29 -15.65
C THR A 537 34.01 -34.93 -14.34
N ARG A 538 33.56 -33.87 -13.64
CA ARG A 538 34.13 -33.49 -12.34
C ARG A 538 33.81 -34.55 -11.27
N PHE A 539 32.60 -35.07 -11.30
CA PHE A 539 32.16 -36.13 -10.41
C PHE A 539 33.04 -37.38 -10.54
N GLU A 540 33.41 -37.77 -11.76
CA GLU A 540 34.35 -38.88 -12.00
C GLU A 540 35.77 -38.59 -11.46
N VAL A 541 36.24 -37.34 -11.54
CA VAL A 541 37.57 -36.95 -11.03
C VAL A 541 37.64 -37.09 -9.52
N ILE A 542 36.67 -36.53 -8.78
CA ILE A 542 36.68 -36.60 -7.31
C ILE A 542 36.60 -38.04 -6.82
N LEU A 543 35.81 -38.89 -7.49
CA LEU A 543 35.64 -40.28 -7.08
C LEU A 543 36.91 -41.12 -7.21
N LYS A 544 37.79 -40.77 -8.16
CA LYS A 544 39.11 -41.40 -8.25
C LYS A 544 40.01 -41.02 -7.09
N ASP A 545 39.85 -39.83 -6.52
CA ASP A 545 40.65 -39.34 -5.40
C ASP A 545 40.17 -39.88 -4.04
N VAL A 546 38.89 -40.26 -3.92
CA VAL A 546 38.28 -40.71 -2.65
C VAL A 546 37.96 -42.21 -2.62
N CYS A 547 38.39 -42.96 -3.63
CA CYS A 547 38.01 -44.36 -3.84
C CYS A 547 38.45 -45.34 -2.74
N GLU A 548 39.32 -44.92 -1.81
CA GLU A 548 39.81 -45.73 -0.70
C GLU A 548 39.09 -45.45 0.64
N LEU A 549 38.22 -44.43 0.70
CA LEU A 549 37.51 -44.03 1.93
C LEU A 549 36.25 -44.90 2.19
N SER A 550 35.69 -44.90 3.39
CA SER A 550 34.40 -45.58 3.62
C SER A 550 33.27 -44.99 2.76
N ALA A 551 32.21 -45.75 2.51
CA ALA A 551 31.10 -45.30 1.66
C ALA A 551 30.46 -43.99 2.16
N GLN A 552 30.31 -43.84 3.48
CA GLN A 552 29.79 -42.61 4.09
C GLN A 552 30.77 -41.42 3.96
N GLU A 553 32.07 -41.64 4.11
CA GLU A 553 33.09 -40.60 3.92
C GLU A 553 33.12 -40.12 2.47
N ILE A 554 32.99 -41.03 1.50
CA ILE A 554 32.86 -40.70 0.08
C ILE A 554 31.63 -39.80 -0.13
N ALA A 555 30.48 -40.22 0.39
CA ALA A 555 29.23 -39.46 0.23
C ALA A 555 29.35 -38.02 0.78
N ASN A 556 29.92 -37.89 1.98
CA ASN A 556 30.17 -36.59 2.61
C ASN A 556 31.16 -35.73 1.80
N ARG A 557 32.25 -36.33 1.30
CA ARG A 557 33.30 -35.61 0.56
C ARG A 557 32.83 -35.09 -0.78
N VAL A 558 32.00 -35.86 -1.48
CA VAL A 558 31.38 -35.46 -2.75
C VAL A 558 30.42 -34.30 -2.54
N LEU A 559 29.55 -34.36 -1.52
CA LEU A 559 28.62 -33.26 -1.23
C LEU A 559 29.36 -31.97 -0.83
N GLU A 560 30.50 -32.10 -0.16
CA GLU A 560 31.34 -30.97 0.23
C GLU A 560 32.09 -30.34 -0.96
N ASP A 561 32.56 -31.14 -1.93
CA ASP A 561 33.12 -30.59 -3.17
C ASP A 561 32.05 -29.89 -4.01
N CYS A 562 30.84 -30.47 -4.11
CA CYS A 562 29.70 -29.81 -4.75
C CYS A 562 29.38 -28.46 -4.07
N ARG A 563 29.40 -28.41 -2.73
CA ARG A 563 29.23 -27.16 -1.96
C ARG A 563 30.31 -26.13 -2.27
N THR A 564 31.57 -26.58 -2.38
CA THR A 564 32.72 -25.71 -2.66
C THR A 564 32.67 -25.17 -4.08
N PHE A 565 32.33 -26.02 -5.06
CA PHE A 565 32.15 -25.64 -6.46
C PHE A 565 31.05 -24.59 -6.65
N ARG A 566 29.90 -24.79 -5.99
CA ARG A 566 28.74 -23.91 -6.07
C ARG A 566 29.03 -22.47 -5.60
N GLY A 567 29.90 -22.30 -4.61
CA GLY A 567 30.14 -21.00 -3.98
C GLY A 567 28.87 -20.43 -3.34
N THR A 568 28.50 -19.20 -3.72
CA THR A 568 27.30 -18.51 -3.20
C THR A 568 26.00 -18.82 -3.92
N MET A 569 26.04 -19.59 -5.02
CA MET A 569 24.82 -19.97 -5.75
C MET A 569 23.85 -20.80 -4.87
N PRO A 570 22.53 -20.68 -5.07
CA PRO A 570 21.57 -21.51 -4.36
C PRO A 570 21.59 -22.96 -4.85
N VAL A 571 21.11 -23.87 -4.01
CA VAL A 571 20.81 -25.25 -4.42
C VAL A 571 19.56 -25.23 -5.29
N HIS A 572 19.67 -25.67 -6.54
CA HIS A 572 18.57 -25.61 -7.51
C HIS A 572 17.71 -26.89 -7.55
N ASP A 573 18.29 -28.03 -7.17
CA ASP A 573 17.59 -29.31 -7.03
C ASP A 573 18.12 -30.15 -5.89
N ASP A 574 17.33 -31.15 -5.48
CA ASP A 574 17.68 -32.02 -4.36
C ASP A 574 18.98 -32.79 -4.65
N GLN A 575 19.87 -32.84 -3.65
CA GLN A 575 21.18 -33.46 -3.76
C GLN A 575 21.19 -34.74 -2.94
N THR A 576 20.86 -35.86 -3.58
CA THR A 576 20.89 -37.18 -2.96
C THR A 576 22.03 -38.01 -3.54
N LEU A 577 22.74 -38.69 -2.64
CA LEU A 577 23.86 -39.56 -2.97
C LEU A 577 23.78 -40.83 -2.12
N VAL A 578 23.75 -41.98 -2.78
CA VAL A 578 23.90 -43.30 -2.17
C VAL A 578 25.15 -43.96 -2.73
N VAL A 579 26.05 -44.37 -1.83
CA VAL A 579 27.32 -45.03 -2.15
C VAL A 579 27.29 -46.43 -1.56
N LEU A 580 27.57 -47.44 -2.38
CA LEU A 580 27.72 -48.83 -1.95
C LEU A 580 29.13 -49.29 -2.26
N ARG A 581 29.86 -49.77 -1.25
CA ARG A 581 31.17 -50.39 -1.39
C ARG A 581 31.06 -51.88 -1.17
N VAL A 582 31.54 -52.68 -2.13
CA VAL A 582 31.52 -54.14 -2.06
C VAL A 582 32.71 -54.66 -1.25
N ALA A 583 32.44 -55.51 -0.26
CA ALA A 583 33.43 -56.09 0.65
C ALA A 583 34.19 -57.32 0.10
#